data_AF-X6JFD8-F1
#
_entry.id   AF-X6JFD8-F1
#
_cell.length_a   1.000
_cell.length_b   1.000
_cell.length_c   1.000
_cell.angle_alpha   90.00
_cell.angle_beta   90.00
_cell.angle_gamma   90.00
#
_symmetry.space_group_name_H-M   'P 1'
#
loop_
_entity.id
_entity.type
_entity.pdbx_description
1 polymer ?
#
loop_
_entity_poly.entity_id
_entity_poly.type
_entity_poly.pdbx_seq_one_letter_code
_entity_poly.pdbx_strand_id
1 'polypeptide(L)' 'MPEVRLYTNSRMERNIEIYTAYGFHETGRRANPHRPGWTVVDMIKPVGKIA' A
#
# COMPACT_ATOMS: atom_id res chain seq x y z
N MET A 1 0.39 -3.70 17.24
CA MET A 1 -0.21 -4.98 16.79
C MET A 1 0.53 -5.43 15.54
N PRO A 2 0.61 -6.74 15.23
CA PRO A 2 1.19 -7.19 13.97
C PRO A 2 0.44 -6.58 12.78
N GLU A 3 1.15 -6.25 11.70
CA GLU A 3 0.61 -5.62 10.50
C GLU A 3 1.28 -6.17 9.24
N VAL A 4 0.53 -6.14 8.12
CA VAL A 4 1.04 -6.41 6.78
C VAL A 4 1.32 -5.08 6.10
N ARG A 5 2.54 -4.92 5.57
CA ARG A 5 2.95 -3.74 4.80
C ARG A 5 2.96 -4.06 3.31
N LEU A 6 2.41 -3.15 2.52
CA LEU A 6 2.33 -3.25 1.07
C LEU A 6 2.90 -1.99 0.44
N TYR A 7 3.73 -2.17 -0.58
CA TYR A 7 4.33 -1.09 -1.34
C TYR A 7 3.91 -1.23 -2.80
N THR A 8 3.12 -0.28 -3.31
CA THR A 8 2.60 -0.32 -4.67
C THR A 8 2.97 0.94 -5.44
N ASN A 9 2.96 0.91 -6.77
CA ASN A 9 3.17 2.12 -7.57
C ASN A 9 1.87 2.94 -7.60
N SER A 10 1.99 4.27 -7.43
CA SER A 10 0.89 5.24 -7.57
C SER A 10 0.06 5.12 -8.86
N ARG A 11 0.64 4.63 -9.96
CA ARG A 11 -0.05 4.42 -11.24
C ARG A 11 -0.89 3.15 -11.29
N MET A 12 -0.77 2.24 -10.32
CA MET A 12 -1.54 1.01 -10.24
C MET A 12 -2.88 1.26 -9.52
N GLU A 13 -3.65 2.22 -10.01
CA GLU A 13 -4.85 2.75 -9.35
C GLU A 13 -5.88 1.65 -9.03
N ARG A 14 -6.14 0.75 -9.99
CA ARG A 14 -7.04 -0.39 -9.77
C ARG A 14 -6.55 -1.36 -8.69
N ASN A 15 -5.24 -1.57 -8.58
CA ASN A 15 -4.71 -2.40 -7.50
C ASN A 15 -4.86 -1.71 -6.15
N ILE A 16 -4.60 -0.40 -6.09
CA ILE A 16 -4.79 0.42 -4.88
C ILE A 16 -6.23 0.28 -4.39
N GLU A 17 -7.22 0.44 -5.27
CA GLU A 17 -8.63 0.25 -4.94
C GLU A 17 -8.93 -1.15 -4.36
N ILE A 18 -8.38 -2.20 -5.00
CA ILE A 18 -8.51 -3.58 -4.51
C ILE A 18 -7.91 -3.71 -3.11
N TYR A 19 -6.69 -3.23 -2.87
CA TYR A 19 -6.06 -3.32 -1.56
C TYR A 19 -6.84 -2.56 -0.49
N THR A 20 -7.38 -1.39 -0.83
CA THR A 20 -8.27 -0.64 0.04
C THR A 20 -9.52 -1.43 0.41
N ALA A 21 -10.17 -2.08 -0.56
CA ALA A 21 -11.33 -2.94 -0.31
C ALA A 21 -10.99 -4.14 0.62
N TYR A 22 -9.75 -4.63 0.59
CA TYR A 22 -9.27 -5.70 1.47
C TYR A 22 -8.78 -5.22 2.85
N GLY A 23 -8.95 -3.93 3.17
CA GLY A 23 -8.65 -3.36 4.48
C GLY A 23 -7.22 -2.83 4.63
N PHE A 24 -6.48 -2.67 3.52
CA PHE A 24 -5.27 -1.86 3.55
C PHE A 24 -5.63 -0.37 3.53
N HIS A 25 -4.87 0.46 4.24
CA HIS A 25 -4.99 1.91 4.15
C HIS A 25 -3.64 2.52 3.81
N GLU A 26 -3.68 3.58 3.00
CA GLU A 26 -2.49 4.35 2.63
C GLU A 26 -1.92 5.07 3.85
N THR A 27 -0.60 4.93 4.07
CA THR A 27 0.14 5.59 5.14
C THR A 27 1.12 6.63 4.64
N GLY A 28 1.42 6.64 3.34
CA GLY A 28 2.30 7.63 2.76
C GLY A 28 2.59 7.41 1.28
N ARG A 29 3.22 8.43 0.68
CA ARG A 29 3.75 8.40 -0.69
C ARG A 29 5.18 8.92 -0.69
N ARG A 30 6.05 8.26 -1.46
CA ARG A 30 7.46 8.63 -1.58
C ARG A 30 8.00 8.33 -2.97
N ALA A 31 9.02 9.08 -3.40
CA ALA A 31 9.72 8.77 -4.64
C ALA A 31 10.38 7.38 -4.55
N ASN A 32 10.39 6.64 -5.66
CA ASN A 32 11.09 5.37 -5.75
C ASN A 32 12.60 5.63 -5.89
N PRO A 33 13.45 5.15 -4.96
CA PRO A 33 14.89 5.41 -4.98
C PRO A 33 15.61 4.78 -6.19
N HIS A 34 15.03 3.76 -6.81
CA HIS A 34 15.62 3.03 -7.92
C HIS A 34 14.97 3.33 -9.27
N ARG A 35 13.83 4.04 -9.29
CA ARG A 35 13.10 4.38 -10.51
C ARG A 35 12.67 5.85 -10.48
N PRO A 36 13.50 6.76 -11.03
CA PRO A 36 13.16 8.18 -11.11
C PRO A 36 11.78 8.42 -11.73
N GLY A 37 11.02 9.35 -11.16
CA GLY A 37 9.67 9.69 -11.61
C GLY A 37 8.57 8.67 -11.25
N TRP A 38 8.89 7.63 -10.48
CA TRP A 38 7.89 6.71 -9.93
C TRP A 38 7.61 7.06 -8.47
N THR A 39 6.34 7.05 -8.09
CA THR A 39 5.92 7.24 -6.69
C THR A 39 5.45 5.91 -6.12
N VAL A 40 6.05 5.51 -5.01
CA VAL A 40 5.62 4.37 -4.19
C VAL A 40 4.56 4.86 -3.22
N VAL A 41 3.47 4.11 -3.13
CA VAL A 41 2.41 4.24 -2.13
C VAL A 41 2.66 3.18 -1.08
N ASP A 42 2.87 3.63 0.15
CA ASP A 42 3.01 2.76 1.32
C ASP A 42 1.61 2.54 1.92
N MET A 43 1.21 1.28 2.09
CA MET A 43 -0.07 0.90 2.67
C MET A 43 0.12 -0.13 3.78
N ILE A 44 -0.75 -0.13 4.79
CA ILE A 44 -0.73 -1.10 5.89
C ILE A 44 -2.11 -1.74 6.11
N LYS A 45 -2.11 -2.98 6.58
CA LYS A 45 -3.30 -3.68 7.09
C LYS A 45 -2.98 -4.32 8.44
N PRO A 46 -3.73 -3.99 9.52
CA PRO A 46 -3.57 -4.68 10.79
C PRO A 46 -3.85 -6.19 10.64
N VAL A 47 -3.03 -7.03 11.27
CA VAL A 47 -3.32 -8.45 11.41
C VAL A 47 -4.28 -8.61 12.58
N GLY A 48 -5.59 -8.49 12.31
CA GLY A 48 -6.63 -8.98 13.20
C GLY A 48 -6.73 -10.52 13.13
N LYS A 49 -7.35 -11.15 14.13
CA LYS A 49 -7.83 -12.54 13.94
C LYS A 49 -8.81 -12.50 12.78
N ILE A 50 -8.57 -13.33 11.75
CA ILE A 50 -9.58 -13.63 10.74
C ILE A 50 -10.78 -14.17 11.52
N ALA A 51 -11.92 -13.47 11.43
CA ALA A 51 -13.18 -13.91 12.00
C ALA A 51 -13.76 -15.08 11.20
#